data_AF-A0A1I6S5J5-F1
#
_entry.id   AF-A0A1I6S5J5-F1
#
_cell.length_a   1.000
_cell.length_b   1.000
_cell.length_c   1.000
_cell.angle_alpha   90.00
_cell.angle_beta   90.00
_cell.angle_gamma   90.00
#
_symmetry.space_group_name_H-M   'P 1'
#
loop_
_entity.id
_entity.type
_entity.pdbx_description
1 polymer ?
#
loop_
_entity_poly.entity_id
_entity_poly.type
_entity_poly.pdbx_seq_one_letter_code
_entity_poly.pdbx_strand_id
1 'polypeptide(L)'
;MTALGVVVAEFNRPITEQMEREALEAARAAGATVDRTVQVPGVYDAPLAADRLARREAIDAVVVVGAVITGDTDHDQVITDATAQRLSDVSLERDTPVTLGVTGPGMSAAEARERVENAAKAVDGALDLVEELPDPDPNTDGPDPNTDSNVDTDSNVDTDSNGDYQ
;
A
#
# COMPACT_ATOMS: atom_id res chain seq x y z
N MET A 1 -14.51 6.32 -9.23
CA MET A 1 -14.39 6.92 -7.88
C MET A 1 -13.28 6.16 -7.22
N THR A 2 -12.16 6.81 -6.94
CA THR A 2 -10.95 6.13 -6.47
C THR A 2 -11.18 5.52 -5.09
N ALA A 3 -10.87 4.24 -4.94
CA ALA A 3 -10.96 3.47 -3.72
C ALA A 3 -9.56 3.31 -3.09
N LEU A 4 -9.38 3.85 -1.90
CA LEU A 4 -8.12 3.85 -1.17
C LEU A 4 -8.13 2.79 -0.06
N GLY A 5 -6.99 2.12 0.09
CA GLY A 5 -6.62 1.39 1.29
C GLY A 5 -5.76 2.29 2.18
N VAL A 6 -6.05 2.38 3.48
CA VAL A 6 -5.27 3.21 4.41
C VAL A 6 -4.61 2.33 5.46
N VAL A 7 -3.30 2.46 5.62
CA VAL A 7 -2.54 1.81 6.71
C VAL A 7 -2.15 2.86 7.73
N VAL A 8 -2.49 2.65 8.99
CA VAL A 8 -2.22 3.59 10.08
C VAL A 8 -1.29 2.95 11.10
N ALA A 9 -0.09 3.50 11.26
CA ALA A 9 0.81 3.11 12.33
C ALA A 9 0.36 3.72 13.68
N GLU A 10 0.22 2.88 14.70
CA GLU A 10 -0.30 3.30 16.01
C GLU A 10 0.75 3.90 16.94
N PHE A 11 2.03 3.56 16.75
CA PHE A 11 3.11 4.16 17.53
C PHE A 11 3.09 5.69 17.37
N ASN A 12 3.21 6.42 18.50
CA ASN A 12 2.96 7.87 18.59
C ASN A 12 1.50 8.29 18.34
N ARG A 13 0.52 7.50 18.82
CA ARG A 13 -0.93 7.69 18.62
C ARG A 13 -1.46 9.13 18.69
N PRO A 14 -1.08 9.99 19.66
CA PRO A 14 -1.58 11.37 19.69
C PRO A 14 -1.29 12.17 18.41
N ILE A 15 -0.23 11.81 17.66
CA ILE A 15 0.11 12.39 16.36
C ILE A 15 -0.55 11.57 15.24
N THR A 16 -0.42 10.25 15.25
CA THR A 16 -0.90 9.43 14.14
C THR A 16 -2.42 9.38 14.03
N GLU A 17 -3.14 9.59 15.13
CA GLU A 17 -4.60 9.76 15.11
C GLU A 17 -5.02 11.09 14.45
N GLN A 18 -4.21 12.15 14.59
CA GLN A 18 -4.42 13.39 13.83
C GLN A 18 -4.16 13.16 12.34
N MET A 19 -3.06 12.48 12.02
CA MET A 19 -2.71 12.13 10.64
C MET A 19 -3.77 11.25 9.97
N GLU A 20 -4.31 10.26 10.69
CA GLU A 20 -5.43 9.43 10.21
C GLU A 20 -6.64 10.31 9.85
N ARG A 21 -7.02 11.25 10.73
CA ARG A 21 -8.11 12.19 10.43
C ARG A 21 -7.83 13.04 9.20
N GLU A 22 -6.64 13.64 9.10
CA GLU A 22 -6.24 14.46 7.95
C GLU A 22 -6.31 13.67 6.63
N ALA A 23 -5.83 12.42 6.62
CA ALA A 23 -5.91 11.56 5.44
C ALA A 23 -7.37 11.22 5.05
N LEU A 24 -8.20 10.85 6.03
CA LEU A 24 -9.61 10.53 5.78
C LEU A 24 -10.40 11.76 5.31
N GLU A 25 -10.11 12.94 5.87
CA GLU A 25 -10.72 14.20 5.45
C GLU A 25 -10.28 14.60 4.04
N ALA A 26 -8.99 14.46 3.71
CA ALA A 26 -8.47 14.72 2.36
C ALA A 26 -9.11 13.79 1.31
N ALA A 27 -9.17 12.49 1.58
CA ALA A 27 -9.80 11.52 0.70
C ALA A 27 -11.26 11.88 0.44
N ARG A 28 -12.00 12.22 1.51
CA ARG A 28 -13.40 12.64 1.41
C ARG A 28 -13.55 13.94 0.62
N ALA A 29 -12.68 14.92 0.85
CA ALA A 29 -12.73 16.23 0.17
C ALA A 29 -12.47 16.08 -1.34
N ALA A 30 -11.60 15.15 -1.73
CA ALA A 30 -11.31 14.82 -3.12
C ALA A 30 -12.34 13.88 -3.77
N GLY A 31 -13.35 13.41 -3.02
CA GLY A 31 -14.39 12.51 -3.53
C GLY A 31 -13.95 11.06 -3.69
N ALA A 32 -12.82 10.66 -3.09
CA ALA A 32 -12.37 9.29 -2.99
C ALA A 32 -13.09 8.54 -1.85
N THR A 33 -13.14 7.21 -1.95
CA THR A 33 -13.66 6.33 -0.91
C THR A 33 -12.51 5.62 -0.21
N VAL A 34 -12.58 5.50 1.12
CA VAL A 34 -11.67 4.61 1.86
C VAL A 34 -12.37 3.27 2.07
N ASP A 35 -11.97 2.25 1.30
CA ASP A 35 -12.60 0.92 1.36
C ASP A 35 -12.18 0.16 2.63
N ARG A 36 -10.91 0.27 3.00
CA ARG A 36 -10.35 -0.39 4.19
C ARG A 36 -9.31 0.49 4.89
N THR A 37 -9.40 0.53 6.22
CA THR A 37 -8.35 1.05 7.09
C THR A 37 -7.77 -0.10 7.92
N VAL A 38 -6.45 -0.25 7.92
CA VAL A 38 -5.73 -1.26 8.69
C VAL A 38 -4.80 -0.57 9.69
N GLN A 39 -4.97 -0.86 10.97
CA GLN A 39 -4.06 -0.37 12.01
C GLN A 39 -2.92 -1.37 12.22
N VAL A 40 -1.70 -0.86 12.34
CA VAL A 40 -0.48 -1.65 12.58
C VAL A 40 0.29 -1.10 13.77
N PRO A 41 1.06 -1.93 14.52
CA PRO A 41 1.75 -1.47 15.73
C PRO A 41 2.71 -0.30 15.48
N GLY A 42 3.50 -0.36 14.40
CA GLY A 42 4.41 0.71 14.01
C GLY A 42 4.64 0.79 12.50
N VAL A 43 5.40 1.80 12.06
CA VAL A 43 5.69 2.03 10.63
C VAL A 43 6.42 0.85 9.99
N TYR A 44 7.26 0.15 10.77
CA TYR A 44 8.01 -1.02 10.29
C TYR A 44 7.11 -2.20 9.88
N ASP A 45 5.89 -2.27 10.43
CA ASP A 45 4.92 -3.32 10.13
C ASP A 45 4.02 -2.95 8.93
N ALA A 46 4.04 -1.68 8.51
CA ALA A 46 3.17 -1.16 7.45
C ALA A 46 3.35 -1.83 6.08
N PRO A 47 4.57 -2.21 5.63
CA PRO A 47 4.74 -2.83 4.31
C PRO A 47 3.92 -4.10 4.12
N LEU A 48 3.79 -4.93 5.15
CA LEU A 48 2.98 -6.16 5.07
C LEU A 48 1.48 -5.85 4.96
N ALA A 49 1.00 -4.82 5.65
CA ALA A 49 -0.39 -4.39 5.55
C ALA A 49 -0.67 -3.75 4.18
N ALA A 50 0.26 -2.94 3.67
CA ALA A 50 0.16 -2.31 2.37
C ALA A 50 0.12 -3.35 1.25
N ASP A 51 1.01 -4.34 1.27
CA ASP A 51 1.02 -5.45 0.32
C ASP A 51 -0.31 -6.19 0.29
N ARG A 52 -0.90 -6.47 1.46
CA ARG A 52 -2.20 -7.15 1.54
C ARG A 52 -3.38 -6.31 1.04
N LEU A 53 -3.28 -4.98 1.10
CA LEU A 53 -4.29 -4.08 0.56
C LEU A 53 -4.13 -3.93 -0.96
N ALA A 54 -2.90 -3.77 -1.44
CA ALA A 54 -2.59 -3.63 -2.87
C ALA A 54 -2.93 -4.89 -3.69
N ARG A 55 -2.96 -6.09 -3.08
CA ARG A 55 -3.44 -7.32 -3.74
C ARG A 55 -4.95 -7.35 -4.00
N ARG A 56 -5.72 -6.38 -3.49
CA ARG A 56 -7.17 -6.39 -3.60
C ARG A 56 -7.58 -5.59 -4.83
N GLU A 57 -8.31 -6.24 -5.73
CA GLU A 57 -8.87 -5.60 -6.93
C GLU A 57 -9.77 -4.38 -6.64
N ALA A 58 -10.32 -4.27 -5.42
CA ALA A 58 -11.15 -3.16 -5.01
C ALA A 58 -10.36 -1.93 -4.51
N ILE A 59 -9.03 -1.97 -4.50
CA ILE A 59 -8.16 -0.91 -4.00
C ILE A 59 -7.32 -0.38 -5.17
N ASP A 60 -7.55 0.88 -5.53
CA ASP A 60 -6.82 1.56 -6.61
C ASP A 60 -5.46 2.09 -6.12
N ALA A 61 -5.33 2.42 -4.84
CA ALA A 61 -4.09 2.87 -4.22
C ALA A 61 -4.07 2.66 -2.70
N VAL A 62 -2.87 2.58 -2.13
CA VAL A 62 -2.65 2.45 -0.68
C VAL A 62 -1.95 3.68 -0.13
N VAL A 63 -2.48 4.25 0.96
CA VAL A 63 -1.88 5.36 1.69
C VAL A 63 -1.39 4.87 3.04
N VAL A 64 -0.09 5.02 3.32
CA VAL A 64 0.51 4.64 4.61
C VAL A 64 0.76 5.89 5.45
N VAL A 65 0.16 5.98 6.63
CA VAL A 65 0.33 7.11 7.55
C VAL A 65 0.96 6.69 8.86
N GLY A 66 1.83 7.53 9.41
CA GLY A 66 2.52 7.25 10.67
C GLY A 66 3.45 8.36 11.11
N ALA A 67 3.98 8.26 12.33
CA ALA A 67 4.92 9.23 12.86
C ALA A 67 6.08 8.52 13.56
N VAL A 68 7.29 8.93 13.22
CA VAL A 68 8.53 8.44 13.83
C VAL A 68 9.23 9.60 14.52
N ILE A 69 9.49 9.44 15.82
CA ILE A 69 10.12 10.46 16.66
C ILE A 69 11.53 9.99 16.99
N THR A 70 12.50 10.91 16.92
CA THR A 70 13.89 10.59 17.20
C THR A 70 14.13 10.30 18.67
N GLY A 71 14.82 9.20 18.92
CA GLY A 71 15.31 8.79 20.23
C GLY A 71 16.82 8.93 20.34
N ASP A 72 17.42 8.21 21.28
CA ASP A 72 18.85 8.30 21.58
C ASP A 72 19.76 7.45 20.65
N THR A 73 19.16 6.70 19.74
CA THR A 73 19.85 5.75 18.85
C THR A 73 19.33 5.89 17.43
N ASP A 74 20.11 5.46 16.44
CA ASP A 74 19.75 5.46 15.00
C ASP A 74 18.59 4.52 14.62
N HIS A 75 17.88 3.93 15.60
CA HIS A 75 16.80 2.99 15.38
C HIS A 75 15.67 3.56 14.50
N ASP A 76 15.31 4.83 14.71
CA ASP A 76 14.30 5.55 13.93
C ASP A 76 14.68 5.65 12.44
N GLN A 77 15.95 5.93 12.15
CA GLN A 77 16.46 5.97 10.79
C GLN A 77 16.41 4.59 10.13
N VAL A 78 16.92 3.56 10.82
CA VAL A 78 16.95 2.18 10.32
C VAL A 78 15.54 1.69 9.97
N ILE A 79 14.55 1.89 10.85
CA ILE A 79 13.20 1.41 10.58
C ILE A 79 12.53 2.20 9.46
N THR A 80 12.74 3.52 9.37
CA THR A 80 12.05 4.33 8.38
C THR A 80 12.62 4.13 6.99
N ASP A 81 13.94 4.02 6.85
CA ASP A 81 14.60 3.74 5.58
C ASP A 81 14.19 2.35 5.05
N ALA A 82 14.18 1.33 5.93
CA ALA A 82 13.70 0.00 5.57
C ALA A 82 12.22 0.00 5.17
N THR A 83 11.37 0.75 5.89
CA THR A 83 9.94 0.86 5.58
C THR A 83 9.71 1.52 4.23
N ALA A 84 10.38 2.65 3.96
CA ALA A 84 10.24 3.39 2.71
C ALA A 84 10.64 2.53 1.51
N GLN A 85 11.79 1.85 1.59
CA GLN A 85 12.24 0.94 0.53
C GLN A 85 11.21 -0.16 0.28
N ARG A 86 10.70 -0.81 1.35
CA ARG A 86 9.73 -1.90 1.19
C ARG A 86 8.38 -1.43 0.66
N LEU A 87 7.93 -0.22 0.98
CA LEU A 87 6.70 0.32 0.42
C LEU A 87 6.87 0.64 -1.08
N SER A 88 8.03 1.15 -1.48
CA SER A 88 8.37 1.31 -2.90
C SER A 88 8.41 -0.03 -3.63
N ASP A 89 9.05 -1.05 -3.04
CA ASP A 89 9.05 -2.41 -3.59
C ASP A 89 7.61 -2.91 -3.78
N VAL A 90 6.75 -2.80 -2.75
CA VAL A 90 5.35 -3.21 -2.84
C VAL A 90 4.61 -2.48 -3.95
N SER A 91 4.83 -1.17 -4.11
CA SER A 91 4.14 -0.40 -5.15
C SER A 91 4.50 -0.89 -6.55
N LEU A 92 5.79 -1.13 -6.80
CA LEU A 92 6.29 -1.61 -8.09
C LEU A 92 5.92 -3.09 -8.33
N GLU A 93 5.99 -3.93 -7.30
CA GLU A 93 5.68 -5.36 -7.39
C GLU A 93 4.19 -5.64 -7.49
N ARG A 94 3.32 -4.72 -7.09
CA ARG A 94 1.86 -4.87 -7.18
C ARG A 94 1.24 -4.09 -8.32
N ASP A 95 2.04 -3.25 -8.97
CA ASP A 95 1.55 -2.23 -9.90
C ASP A 95 0.36 -1.45 -9.30
N THR A 96 0.52 -1.03 -8.05
CA THR A 96 -0.50 -0.29 -7.31
C THR A 96 0.20 0.83 -6.56
N PRO A 97 -0.21 2.10 -6.70
CA PRO A 97 0.40 3.20 -5.97
C PRO A 97 0.39 2.97 -4.45
N VAL A 98 1.56 3.03 -3.82
CA VAL A 98 1.69 3.02 -2.35
C VAL A 98 2.40 4.29 -1.91
N THR A 99 1.65 5.21 -1.29
CA THR A 99 2.17 6.52 -0.90
C THR A 99 2.56 6.59 0.58
N LEU A 100 3.61 7.37 0.84
CA LEU A 100 4.23 7.49 2.16
C LEU A 100 3.83 8.80 2.84
N GLY A 101 2.82 8.73 3.69
CA GLY A 101 2.41 9.78 4.62
C GLY A 101 3.02 9.61 6.02
N VAL A 102 4.25 9.07 6.11
CA VAL A 102 4.98 8.94 7.37
C VAL A 102 5.80 10.22 7.61
N THR A 103 5.65 10.83 8.78
CA THR A 103 6.49 11.96 9.22
C THR A 103 7.65 11.46 10.09
N GLY A 104 8.82 12.08 9.96
CA GLY A 104 10.08 11.62 10.55
C GLY A 104 10.86 10.69 9.63
N PRO A 105 12.04 10.18 10.04
CA PRO A 105 12.70 10.37 11.34
C PRO A 105 13.38 11.75 11.43
N GLY A 106 14.20 11.97 12.46
CA GLY A 106 15.00 13.21 12.63
C GLY A 106 14.24 14.38 13.24
N MET A 107 13.17 14.12 14.00
CA MET A 107 12.30 15.17 14.55
C MET A 107 11.76 14.83 15.94
N SER A 108 11.42 15.87 16.69
CA SER A 108 10.72 15.79 17.98
C SER A 108 9.21 15.58 17.83
N ALA A 109 8.54 15.21 18.93
CA ALA A 109 7.08 15.11 18.98
C ALA A 109 6.36 16.42 18.62
N ALA A 110 6.96 17.58 18.89
CA ALA A 110 6.35 18.88 18.57
C ALA A 110 6.41 19.13 17.06
N GLU A 111 7.58 18.95 16.46
CA GLU A 111 7.80 19.08 15.01
C GLU A 111 6.97 18.07 14.20
N ALA A 112 6.74 16.87 14.76
CA ALA A 112 5.86 15.86 14.18
C ALA A 112 4.41 16.33 14.09
N ARG A 113 3.91 17.01 15.14
CA ARG A 113 2.53 17.55 15.19
C ARG A 113 2.32 18.66 14.18
N GLU A 114 3.35 19.45 13.90
CA GLU A 114 3.31 20.52 12.90
C GLU A 114 3.33 20.00 11.45
N ARG A 115 3.48 18.68 11.26
CA ARG A 115 3.60 18.02 9.95
C ARG A 115 2.51 16.97 9.71
N VAL A 116 1.42 17.00 10.49
CA VAL A 116 0.33 16.03 10.35
C VAL A 116 -0.32 16.08 8.97
N GLU A 117 -0.25 17.23 8.29
CA GLU A 117 -0.76 17.44 6.93
C GLU A 117 0.00 16.63 5.87
N ASN A 118 1.16 16.05 6.19
CA ASN A 118 1.82 15.09 5.29
C ASN A 118 0.94 13.86 5.01
N ALA A 119 0.01 13.53 5.91
CA ALA A 119 -0.98 12.48 5.67
C ALA A 119 -1.94 12.84 4.53
N ALA A 120 -2.41 14.10 4.48
CA ALA A 120 -3.24 14.60 3.39
C ALA A 120 -2.46 14.63 2.06
N LYS A 121 -1.20 15.10 2.07
CA LYS A 121 -0.33 15.10 0.87
C LYS A 121 -0.11 13.70 0.29
N ALA A 122 -0.04 12.68 1.14
CA ALA A 122 0.09 11.30 0.70
C ALA A 122 -1.21 10.78 0.03
N VAL A 123 -2.38 11.25 0.47
CA VAL A 123 -3.64 11.00 -0.22
C VAL A 123 -3.65 11.69 -1.57
N ASP A 124 -3.30 12.98 -1.63
CA ASP A 124 -3.23 13.74 -2.89
C ASP A 124 -2.34 13.02 -3.91
N GLY A 125 -1.13 12.63 -3.49
CA GLY A 125 -0.21 11.88 -4.35
C GLY A 125 -0.74 10.51 -4.78
N ALA A 126 -1.56 9.83 -3.97
CA ALA A 126 -2.17 8.56 -4.35
C ALA A 126 -3.24 8.77 -5.44
N LEU A 127 -4.03 9.84 -5.32
CA LEU A 127 -5.05 10.19 -6.29
C LEU A 127 -4.44 10.65 -7.61
N ASP A 128 -3.42 11.52 -7.55
CA ASP A 128 -2.67 11.98 -8.72
C ASP A 128 -2.06 10.79 -9.48
N LEU A 129 -1.45 9.83 -8.78
CA LEU A 129 -0.89 8.63 -9.41
C LEU A 129 -1.96 7.77 -10.09
N VAL A 130 -3.12 7.57 -9.47
CA VAL A 130 -4.22 6.81 -10.08
C VAL A 130 -4.80 7.52 -11.29
N GLU A 131 -4.81 8.86 -11.32
CA GLU A 131 -5.32 9.63 -12.46
C GLU A 131 -4.32 9.74 -13.60
N GLU A 132 -3.03 9.92 -13.30
CA GLU A 132 -2.00 10.27 -14.29
C GLU A 132 -1.27 9.06 -14.88
N LEU A 133 -1.16 7.94 -14.15
CA LEU A 133 -0.47 6.77 -14.65
C LEU A 133 -1.28 6.10 -15.78
N PRO A 134 -0.62 5.66 -16.86
CA PRO A 134 -1.28 4.83 -17.86
C PRO A 134 -1.64 3.47 -17.26
N ASP A 135 -2.67 2.83 -17.81
CA ASP A 135 -2.97 1.44 -17.50
C ASP A 135 -1.73 0.56 -17.79
N PRO A 136 -1.45 -0.46 -16.96
CA PRO A 136 -0.36 -1.40 -17.21
C PRO A 136 -0.48 -2.04 -18.60
N ASP A 137 0.64 -2.11 -19.33
CA ASP A 137 0.66 -2.76 -20.64
C ASP A 137 0.88 -4.27 -20.45
N PRO A 138 -0.13 -5.12 -20.72
CA PRO A 138 -0.03 -6.56 -20.52
C PRO A 138 1.05 -7.23 -21.40
N ASN A 139 1.60 -6.52 -22.39
CA ASN A 139 2.64 -7.03 -23.28
C ASN A 139 4.06 -6.72 -22.79
N THR A 140 4.26 -5.74 -21.92
CA THR A 140 5.59 -5.33 -21.44
C THR A 140 5.80 -5.55 -19.95
N ASP A 141 4.75 -5.53 -19.15
CA ASP A 141 4.86 -5.43 -17.68
C ASP A 141 4.84 -6.80 -16.98
N GLY A 142 4.86 -7.89 -17.75
CA GLY A 142 4.74 -9.26 -17.25
C GLY A 142 3.31 -9.60 -16.84
N PRO A 143 3.04 -10.85 -16.44
CA PRO A 143 1.72 -11.20 -15.90
C PRO A 143 1.46 -10.37 -14.65
N ASP A 144 0.25 -9.82 -14.55
CA ASP A 144 -0.20 -9.13 -13.34
C ASP A 144 0.03 -10.06 -12.13
N PRO A 145 0.82 -9.62 -11.14
CA PRO A 145 1.20 -10.42 -9.98
C PRO A 145 0.01 -10.80 -9.09
N ASN A 146 -1.17 -10.23 -9.32
CA ASN A 146 -2.43 -10.56 -8.67
C ASN A 146 -3.34 -11.44 -9.53
N THR A 147 -2.98 -11.74 -10.79
CA THR A 147 -3.72 -12.70 -11.61
C THR A 147 -3.53 -14.11 -11.04
N ASP A 148 -4.58 -14.65 -10.44
CA ASP A 148 -4.62 -16.03 -9.95
C ASP A 148 -4.30 -17.00 -11.10
N SER A 149 -3.15 -17.68 -11.03
CA SER A 149 -2.71 -18.67 -12.03
C SER A 149 -3.55 -19.96 -12.09
N ASN A 150 -4.76 -19.98 -11.51
CA ASN A 150 -5.69 -21.10 -11.62
C ASN A 150 -6.53 -20.96 -12.90
N VAL A 151 -5.88 -21.08 -14.05
CA VAL A 151 -6.59 -21.46 -15.27
C VAL A 151 -6.78 -22.97 -15.22
N ASP A 152 -8.05 -23.37 -15.10
CA ASP A 152 -8.53 -24.74 -15.13
C ASP A 152 -7.81 -25.58 -16.19
N THR A 153 -7.09 -26.61 -15.75
CA THR A 153 -6.73 -27.71 -16.63
C THR A 153 -7.94 -28.63 -16.73
N ASP A 154 -8.85 -28.28 -17.64
CA ASP A 154 -9.86 -29.20 -18.15
C ASP A 154 -9.11 -30.43 -18.70
N SER A 155 -9.13 -31.49 -17.89
CA SER A 155 -8.57 -32.79 -18.21
C SER A 155 -9.49 -33.51 -19.20
N ASN A 156 -9.50 -33.04 -20.45
CA ASN A 156 -9.90 -33.88 -21.59
C ASN A 156 -8.81 -34.92 -21.84
N VAL A 157 -8.88 -36.03 -21.10
CA VAL A 157 -8.22 -37.27 -21.48
C VAL A 157 -9.22 -38.08 -22.31
N ASP A 158 -9.29 -37.76 -23.60
CA ASP A 158 -9.78 -38.69 -24.60
C ASP A 158 -8.82 -39.90 -24.63
N THR A 159 -9.27 -41.02 -24.07
CA THR A 159 -8.58 -42.32 -24.23
C THR A 159 -9.25 -43.12 -25.33
N ASP A 160 -9.04 -42.69 -26.58
CA ASP A 160 -9.16 -43.56 -27.74
C ASP A 160 -7.76 -44.08 -28.10
N SER A 161 -7.45 -45.31 -27.69
CA SER A 161 -6.48 -46.13 -28.43
C SER A 161 -6.73 -47.63 -28.25
N ASN A 162 -7.25 -48.19 -29.34
CA ASN A 162 -7.18 -49.59 -29.71
C ASN A 162 -5.80 -50.21 -29.43
N GLY A 163 -5.80 -51.43 -28.90
CA GLY A 163 -4.59 -52.23 -28.74
C GLY A 163 -4.90 -53.68 -28.44
N ASP A 164 -5.30 -54.42 -29.48
CA ASP A 164 -5.21 -55.89 -29.56
C ASP A 164 -3.86 -56.37 -29.01
N TYR A 165 -3.87 -57.33 -28.08
CA TYR A 165 -2.84 -58.35 -27.99
C TYR A 165 -3.46 -59.71 -27.61
N GLN A 166 -3.20 -60.67 -28.49
CA GLN A 166 -3.40 -62.12 -28.32
C GLN A 166 -2.54 -62.68 -27.18
#